data_AF-A0A177A6M8-F1
#
_entry.id   AF-A0A177A6M8-F1
#
_cell.length_a   1.000
_cell.length_b   1.000
_cell.length_c   1.000
_cell.angle_alpha   90.00
_cell.angle_beta   90.00
_cell.angle_gamma   90.00
#
_symmetry.space_group_name_H-M   'P 1'
#
loop_
_entity.id
_entity.type
_entity.pdbx_description
1 polymer ?
#
loop_
_entity_poly.entity_id
_entity_poly.type
_entity_poly.pdbx_seq_one_letter_code
_entity_poly.pdbx_strand_id
1 'polypeptide(L)'
;MFLQRTVIAARRAAVSPAIRRSFSSAIVRQESNKYSVATKAKPFSEIKNQDDLLPQGAQPGTIPTDLEQATGLERVEILGKMEGIDIFDMRPLDSSRTGTIADPIMVKSFGEEQYVGCTGSPADSHVTIWLTMSRERPVGRCPECGSVYKMEYVGPQDDGHHDDDHHDDGLDHGYAHPLLEEPKTFADFVKPEYR
;
A
#
# COMPACT_ATOMS: atom_id res chain seq x y z
N MET A 1 -96.15 6.56 -20.78
CA MET A 1 -94.71 6.73 -21.07
C MET A 1 -93.93 6.58 -19.77
N PHE A 2 -92.68 6.12 -19.88
CA PHE A 2 -91.66 5.90 -18.83
C PHE A 2 -91.54 4.47 -18.27
N LEU A 3 -90.84 3.63 -19.04
CA LEU A 3 -90.02 2.54 -18.53
C LEU A 3 -88.88 3.14 -17.68
N GLN A 4 -88.76 2.75 -16.42
CA GLN A 4 -87.50 2.89 -15.67
C GLN A 4 -86.84 1.52 -15.56
N ARG A 5 -85.68 1.41 -16.20
CA ARG A 5 -84.78 0.24 -16.16
C ARG A 5 -83.95 0.31 -14.87
N THR A 6 -84.02 -0.70 -14.02
CA THR A 6 -83.06 -0.89 -12.92
C THR A 6 -81.91 -1.78 -13.38
N VAL A 7 -80.69 -1.23 -13.35
CA VAL A 7 -79.44 -1.90 -13.71
C VAL A 7 -78.87 -2.56 -12.45
N ILE A 8 -78.69 -3.88 -12.45
CA ILE A 8 -77.97 -4.60 -11.39
C ILE A 8 -76.48 -4.58 -11.75
N ALA A 9 -75.68 -3.84 -10.98
CA ALA A 9 -74.23 -3.80 -11.14
C ALA A 9 -73.58 -5.05 -10.51
N ALA A 10 -73.15 -6.00 -11.33
CA ALA A 10 -72.31 -7.11 -10.88
C ALA A 10 -70.89 -6.61 -10.57
N ARG A 11 -70.47 -6.70 -9.29
CA ARG A 11 -69.09 -6.42 -8.89
C ARG A 11 -68.19 -7.53 -9.44
N ARG A 12 -67.33 -7.20 -10.41
CA ARG A 12 -66.23 -8.08 -10.83
C ARG A 12 -65.19 -8.11 -9.71
N ALA A 13 -65.03 -9.25 -9.05
CA ALA A 13 -63.89 -9.49 -8.16
C ALA A 13 -62.62 -9.59 -9.03
N ALA A 14 -61.71 -8.64 -8.89
CA ALA A 14 -60.39 -8.71 -9.50
C ALA A 14 -59.55 -9.71 -8.69
N VAL A 15 -59.33 -10.91 -9.24
CA VAL A 15 -58.35 -11.86 -8.71
C VAL A 15 -56.98 -11.45 -9.24
N SER A 16 -56.16 -10.85 -8.39
CA SER A 16 -54.75 -10.59 -8.69
C SER A 16 -53.98 -11.92 -8.66
N PRO A 17 -53.29 -12.33 -9.74
CA PRO A 17 -52.41 -13.48 -9.66
C PRO A 17 -51.19 -13.08 -8.83
N ALA A 18 -50.99 -13.75 -7.70
CA ALA A 18 -49.74 -13.67 -6.96
C ALA A 18 -48.64 -14.33 -7.78
N ILE A 19 -47.96 -13.57 -8.64
CA ILE A 19 -46.71 -14.01 -9.28
C ILE A 19 -45.66 -14.10 -8.18
N ARG A 20 -45.58 -15.26 -7.53
CA ARG A 20 -44.45 -15.61 -6.67
C ARG A 20 -43.26 -15.83 -7.60
N ARG A 21 -42.38 -14.83 -7.70
CA ARG A 21 -41.05 -15.03 -8.28
C ARG A 21 -40.35 -16.09 -7.42
N SER A 22 -40.13 -17.27 -7.98
CA SER A 22 -39.29 -18.29 -7.35
C SER A 22 -37.86 -17.78 -7.35
N PHE A 23 -37.43 -17.17 -6.25
CA PHE A 23 -36.00 -16.94 -6.03
C PHE A 23 -35.37 -18.30 -5.77
N SER A 24 -34.68 -18.86 -6.77
CA SER A 24 -33.76 -19.98 -6.56
C SER A 24 -32.59 -19.48 -5.72
N SER A 25 -32.64 -19.71 -4.42
CA SER A 25 -31.46 -19.61 -3.56
C SER A 25 -30.61 -20.87 -3.77
N ALA A 26 -29.51 -20.73 -4.52
CA ALA A 26 -28.49 -21.75 -4.54
C ALA A 26 -27.67 -21.64 -3.23
N ILE A 27 -27.82 -22.61 -2.34
CA ILE A 27 -26.90 -22.79 -1.22
C ILE A 27 -25.59 -23.28 -1.82
N VAL A 28 -24.65 -22.36 -2.07
CA VAL A 28 -23.27 -22.74 -2.36
C VAL A 28 -22.70 -23.28 -1.06
N ARG A 29 -22.58 -24.60 -0.97
CA ARG A 29 -21.83 -25.25 0.09
C ARG A 29 -20.36 -24.90 -0.14
N GLN A 30 -19.88 -23.86 0.53
CA GLN A 30 -18.45 -23.56 0.60
C GLN A 30 -17.80 -24.76 1.29
N GLU A 31 -17.15 -25.63 0.52
CA GLU A 31 -16.34 -26.68 1.09
C GLU A 31 -15.18 -26.03 1.82
N SER A 32 -15.18 -26.13 3.14
CA SER A 32 -14.27 -25.47 4.06
C SER A 32 -12.82 -25.99 3.98
N ASN A 33 -12.42 -26.67 2.90
CA ASN A 33 -11.07 -27.25 2.83
C ASN A 33 -10.57 -27.62 1.41
N LYS A 34 -11.05 -26.97 0.34
CA LYS A 34 -10.46 -27.16 -1.01
C LYS A 34 -9.15 -26.38 -1.23
N TYR A 35 -8.82 -25.48 -0.31
CA TYR A 35 -7.58 -24.71 -0.31
C TYR A 35 -6.62 -25.23 0.77
N SER A 36 -6.51 -26.55 0.97
CA SER A 36 -5.32 -27.10 1.61
C SER A 36 -4.17 -26.92 0.62
N VAL A 37 -3.59 -25.72 0.58
CA VAL A 37 -2.41 -25.39 -0.23
C VAL A 37 -1.38 -26.46 0.11
N ALA A 38 -1.05 -27.28 -0.89
CA ALA A 38 -0.14 -28.39 -0.70
C ALA A 38 1.16 -27.85 -0.08
N THR A 39 1.50 -28.45 1.04
CA THR A 39 2.62 -28.22 1.95
C THR A 39 3.99 -28.36 1.30
N LYS A 40 4.28 -27.58 0.24
CA LYS A 40 5.49 -27.68 -0.56
C LYS A 40 6.19 -26.36 -0.84
N ALA A 41 5.57 -25.21 -0.55
CA ALA A 41 6.27 -23.94 -0.56
C ALA A 41 7.10 -23.80 0.73
N LYS A 42 8.33 -23.28 0.60
CA LYS A 42 9.12 -22.84 1.76
C LYS A 42 8.37 -21.71 2.47
N PRO A 43 8.36 -21.67 3.81
CA PRO A 43 7.81 -20.53 4.54
C PRO A 43 8.61 -19.27 4.21
N PHE A 44 7.97 -18.11 4.32
CA PHE A 44 8.54 -16.81 3.96
C PHE A 44 9.86 -16.53 4.70
N SER A 45 9.93 -16.92 5.98
CA SER A 45 11.13 -16.80 6.81
C SER A 45 12.36 -17.57 6.32
N GLU A 46 12.19 -18.60 5.48
CA GLU A 46 13.28 -19.40 4.93
C GLU A 46 13.77 -18.92 3.56
N ILE A 47 13.09 -17.95 2.95
CA ILE A 47 13.45 -17.38 1.64
C ILE A 47 14.63 -16.43 1.84
N LYS A 48 15.75 -16.70 1.15
CA LYS A 48 16.95 -15.84 1.20
C LYS A 48 17.36 -15.31 -0.16
N ASN A 49 17.29 -16.17 -1.18
CA ASN A 49 17.77 -15.85 -2.51
C ASN A 49 16.64 -15.87 -3.54
N GLN A 50 16.88 -15.26 -4.69
CA GLN A 50 15.95 -15.27 -5.82
C GLN A 50 15.61 -16.69 -6.31
N ASP A 51 16.56 -17.63 -6.18
CA ASP A 51 16.35 -19.02 -6.58
C ASP A 51 15.31 -19.75 -5.69
N ASP A 52 15.14 -19.31 -4.44
CA ASP A 52 14.11 -19.84 -3.53
C ASP A 52 12.69 -19.43 -3.96
N LEU A 53 12.59 -18.43 -4.85
CA LEU A 53 11.34 -17.91 -5.39
C LEU A 53 10.92 -18.61 -6.69
N LEU A 54 11.58 -19.71 -7.05
CA LEU A 54 11.16 -20.54 -8.16
C LEU A 54 10.07 -21.54 -7.70
N PRO A 55 8.95 -21.65 -8.45
CA PRO A 55 7.92 -22.62 -8.14
C PRO A 55 8.35 -24.03 -8.56
N GLN A 56 7.72 -25.04 -7.97
CA GLN A 56 7.92 -26.45 -8.35
C GLN A 56 7.16 -26.83 -9.63
N GLY A 57 6.23 -25.99 -10.10
CA GLY A 57 5.36 -26.25 -11.24
C GLY A 57 4.17 -27.17 -10.93
N ALA A 58 3.11 -27.04 -11.71
CA ALA A 58 1.92 -27.88 -11.61
C ALA A 58 2.10 -29.24 -12.33
N GLN A 59 1.34 -30.24 -11.92
CA GLN A 59 1.33 -31.55 -12.58
C GLN A 59 0.68 -31.47 -13.98
N PRO A 60 1.18 -32.21 -14.98
CA PRO A 60 0.59 -32.24 -16.32
C PRO A 60 -0.90 -32.58 -16.30
N GLY A 61 -1.70 -31.80 -17.03
CA GLY A 61 -3.16 -32.00 -17.12
C GLY A 61 -3.99 -31.33 -16.01
N THR A 62 -3.35 -30.63 -15.07
CA THR A 62 -4.03 -29.81 -14.04
C THR A 62 -3.92 -28.33 -14.38
N ILE A 63 -4.92 -27.54 -14.00
CA ILE A 63 -4.84 -26.08 -14.10
C ILE A 63 -3.98 -25.59 -12.92
N PRO A 64 -2.85 -24.91 -13.18
CA PRO A 64 -1.96 -24.43 -12.14
C PRO A 64 -2.64 -23.39 -11.26
N THR A 65 -2.29 -23.39 -9.99
CA THR A 65 -2.64 -22.31 -9.06
C THR A 65 -1.60 -21.20 -9.11
N ASP A 66 -1.97 -19.99 -8.66
CA ASP A 66 -1.07 -18.84 -8.63
C ASP A 66 0.23 -19.15 -7.86
N LEU A 67 0.15 -19.94 -6.77
CA LEU A 67 1.33 -20.38 -6.02
C LEU A 67 2.24 -21.35 -6.81
N GLU A 68 1.73 -22.08 -7.78
CA GLU A 68 2.51 -23.05 -8.57
C GLU A 68 3.14 -22.43 -9.83
N GLN A 69 2.74 -21.22 -10.21
CA GLN A 69 3.26 -20.51 -11.38
C GLN A 69 3.91 -19.16 -11.07
N ALA A 70 3.54 -18.50 -9.97
CA ALA A 70 4.15 -17.24 -9.58
C ALA A 70 5.66 -17.41 -9.34
N THR A 71 6.42 -16.45 -9.85
CA THR A 71 7.88 -16.36 -9.74
C THR A 71 8.29 -14.97 -9.26
N GLY A 72 9.46 -14.87 -8.61
CA GLY A 72 10.03 -13.58 -8.21
C GLY A 72 9.16 -12.78 -7.24
N LEU A 73 8.98 -11.48 -7.50
CA LEU A 73 8.27 -10.55 -6.59
C LEU A 73 6.80 -10.92 -6.38
N GLU A 74 6.12 -11.42 -7.41
CA GLU A 74 4.74 -11.91 -7.30
C GLU A 74 4.65 -13.05 -6.27
N ARG A 75 5.61 -13.97 -6.32
CA ARG A 75 5.67 -15.08 -5.36
C ARG A 75 5.99 -14.59 -3.95
N VAL A 76 6.91 -13.64 -3.81
CA VAL A 76 7.24 -12.99 -2.52
C VAL A 76 5.99 -12.42 -1.89
N GLU A 77 5.22 -11.65 -2.65
CA GLU A 77 3.97 -11.03 -2.20
C GLU A 77 2.93 -12.09 -1.79
N ILE A 78 2.72 -13.13 -2.60
CA ILE A 78 1.78 -14.22 -2.28
C ILE A 78 2.18 -14.93 -0.99
N LEU A 79 3.47 -15.28 -0.82
CA LEU A 79 3.95 -15.97 0.38
C LEU A 79 3.84 -15.09 1.63
N GLY A 80 4.17 -13.80 1.52
CA GLY A 80 3.97 -12.83 2.61
C GLY A 80 2.49 -12.74 3.01
N LYS A 81 1.59 -12.57 2.04
CA LYS A 81 0.14 -12.50 2.29
C LYS A 81 -0.43 -13.77 2.89
N MET A 82 0.09 -14.94 2.52
CA MET A 82 -0.29 -16.22 3.15
C MET A 82 0.07 -16.29 4.63
N GLU A 83 1.18 -15.67 5.04
CA GLU A 83 1.60 -15.55 6.45
C GLU A 83 0.99 -14.32 7.16
N GLY A 84 0.21 -13.50 6.44
CA GLY A 84 -0.39 -12.28 6.96
C GLY A 84 0.58 -11.09 7.08
N ILE A 85 1.72 -11.15 6.39
CA ILE A 85 2.71 -10.08 6.33
C ILE A 85 2.53 -9.32 5.01
N ASP A 86 2.26 -8.02 5.09
CA ASP A 86 2.28 -7.14 3.93
C ASP A 86 3.69 -6.60 3.70
N ILE A 87 4.33 -7.07 2.63
CA ILE A 87 5.74 -6.76 2.31
C ILE A 87 5.88 -5.34 1.77
N PHE A 88 4.85 -4.85 1.08
CA PHE A 88 4.81 -3.50 0.55
C PHE A 88 3.86 -2.68 1.43
N ASP A 89 4.41 -1.92 2.38
CA ASP A 89 3.59 -1.15 3.31
C ASP A 89 2.81 -0.05 2.57
N MET A 90 1.53 -0.30 2.32
CA MET A 90 0.60 0.65 1.67
C MET A 90 -0.19 1.50 2.67
N ARG A 91 0.14 1.42 3.97
CA ARG A 91 -0.60 2.18 4.99
C ARG A 91 -0.23 3.66 4.91
N PRO A 92 -1.21 4.56 5.11
CA PRO A 92 -0.91 5.97 5.22
C PRO A 92 -0.09 6.23 6.47
N LEU A 93 0.56 7.40 6.49
CA LEU A 93 1.27 7.87 7.65
C LEU A 93 0.34 8.03 8.86
N ASP A 94 0.86 7.75 10.06
CA ASP A 94 0.13 7.99 11.29
C ASP A 94 -0.15 9.49 11.47
N SER A 95 -1.44 9.84 11.47
CA SER A 95 -1.96 11.20 11.64
C SER A 95 -2.77 11.34 12.94
N SER A 96 -2.75 10.32 13.80
CA SER A 96 -3.49 10.32 15.08
C SER A 96 -2.94 11.30 16.10
N ARG A 97 -1.65 11.65 15.99
CA ARG A 97 -0.95 12.57 16.89
C ARG A 97 -0.05 13.54 16.12
N THR A 98 0.21 14.69 16.72
CA THR A 98 1.27 15.61 16.26
C THR A 98 2.63 15.12 16.78
N GLY A 99 3.54 14.80 15.87
CA GLY A 99 4.91 14.42 16.24
C GLY A 99 5.65 15.60 16.89
N THR A 100 6.35 15.35 17.99
CA THR A 100 7.20 16.34 18.68
C THR A 100 8.68 16.00 18.49
N ILE A 101 9.60 16.89 18.88
CA ILE A 101 11.04 16.60 18.81
C ILE A 101 11.40 15.40 19.72
N ALA A 102 10.77 15.32 20.90
CA ALA A 102 11.01 14.23 21.85
C ALA A 102 10.33 12.91 21.43
N ASP A 103 9.19 13.00 20.75
CA ASP A 103 8.42 11.85 20.25
C ASP A 103 7.97 12.11 18.80
N PRO A 104 8.88 11.92 17.82
CA PRO A 104 8.57 12.16 16.41
C PRO A 104 7.73 11.03 15.83
N ILE A 105 7.13 11.28 14.66
CA ILE A 105 6.50 10.22 13.85
C ILE A 105 7.62 9.52 13.08
N MET A 106 7.83 8.23 13.39
CA MET A 106 8.88 7.42 12.78
C MET A 106 8.48 7.00 11.37
N VAL A 107 9.38 7.20 10.41
CA VAL A 107 9.19 6.84 9.01
C VAL A 107 10.33 5.93 8.60
N LYS A 108 10.00 4.69 8.22
CA LYS A 108 11.00 3.72 7.78
C LYS A 108 11.41 4.01 6.35
N SER A 109 12.72 4.03 6.10
CA SER A 109 13.30 4.18 4.76
C SER A 109 14.24 3.01 4.48
N PHE A 110 14.31 2.62 3.21
CA PHE A 110 15.29 1.69 2.68
C PHE A 110 16.33 2.36 1.77
N GLY A 111 16.23 3.68 1.53
CA GLY A 111 17.14 4.46 0.69
C GLY A 111 17.72 5.69 1.39
N GLU A 112 18.55 6.43 0.66
CA GLU A 112 19.23 7.68 1.09
C GLU A 112 18.22 8.74 1.56
N GLU A 113 17.14 8.90 0.80
CA GLU A 113 16.10 9.90 1.01
C GLU A 113 14.71 9.26 1.11
N GLN A 114 13.83 9.88 1.90
CA GLN A 114 12.44 9.49 2.03
C GLN A 114 11.53 10.73 2.03
N TYR A 115 10.47 10.64 1.24
CA TYR A 115 9.45 11.68 1.12
C TYR A 115 8.25 11.39 2.02
N VAL A 116 7.76 12.43 2.69
CA VAL A 116 6.60 12.37 3.57
C VAL A 116 5.60 13.46 3.19
N GLY A 117 4.35 13.07 2.96
CA GLY A 117 3.24 13.99 2.76
C GLY A 117 2.50 14.24 4.07
N CYS A 118 2.67 15.41 4.67
CA CYS A 118 1.97 15.82 5.87
C CYS A 118 0.63 16.50 5.51
N THR A 119 -0.49 15.94 5.98
CA THR A 119 -1.82 16.58 5.91
C THR A 119 -2.32 17.08 7.29
N GLY A 120 -1.45 16.97 8.30
CA GLY A 120 -1.66 17.40 9.68
C GLY A 120 -2.33 16.36 10.57
N SER A 121 -2.61 16.76 11.82
CA SER A 121 -3.26 15.93 12.84
C SER A 121 -4.35 16.75 13.52
N PRO A 122 -5.64 16.37 13.41
CA PRO A 122 -6.19 15.22 12.68
C PRO A 122 -5.88 15.22 11.17
N ALA A 123 -6.00 14.05 10.52
CA ALA A 123 -5.77 13.90 9.08
C ALA A 123 -6.55 14.97 8.27
N ASP A 124 -5.91 15.52 7.25
CA ASP A 124 -6.47 16.52 6.33
C ASP A 124 -6.86 17.86 6.97
N SER A 125 -6.27 18.17 8.13
CA SER A 125 -6.39 19.50 8.76
C SER A 125 -5.78 20.63 7.94
N HIS A 126 -4.83 20.32 7.04
CA HIS A 126 -4.25 21.27 6.12
C HIS A 126 -3.85 20.64 4.78
N VAL A 127 -3.46 21.48 3.81
CA VAL A 127 -3.02 21.04 2.48
C VAL A 127 -1.77 20.16 2.59
N THR A 128 -1.66 19.14 1.74
CA THR A 128 -0.48 18.25 1.74
C THR A 128 0.80 19.04 1.55
N ILE A 129 1.66 19.01 2.57
CA ILE A 129 3.03 19.55 2.50
C ILE A 129 3.99 18.38 2.41
N TRP A 130 4.82 18.40 1.37
CA TRP A 130 5.86 17.41 1.16
C TRP A 130 7.13 17.80 1.91
N LEU A 131 7.67 16.85 2.64
CA LEU A 131 8.92 16.96 3.38
C LEU A 131 9.88 15.89 2.86
N THR A 132 11.13 16.28 2.60
CA THR A 132 12.22 15.37 2.27
C THR A 132 13.07 15.15 3.51
N MET A 133 13.38 13.91 3.83
CA MET A 133 14.34 13.54 4.88
C MET A 133 15.43 12.70 4.23
N SER A 134 16.69 12.93 4.61
CA SER A 134 17.84 12.16 4.13
C SER A 134 18.56 11.47 5.29
N ARG A 135 19.51 10.57 5.00
CA ARG A 135 20.33 9.92 6.03
C ARG A 135 21.14 10.94 6.84
N GLU A 136 21.62 11.99 6.18
CA GLU A 136 22.35 13.10 6.82
C GLU A 136 21.41 14.01 7.63
N ARG A 137 20.21 14.27 7.11
CA ARG A 137 19.17 15.12 7.73
C ARG A 137 17.89 14.31 7.96
N PRO A 138 17.87 13.42 8.97
CA PRO A 138 16.77 12.48 9.15
C PRO A 138 15.52 13.09 9.78
N VAL A 139 15.49 14.40 10.06
CA VAL A 139 14.38 15.04 10.77
C VAL A 139 13.74 16.11 9.89
N GLY A 140 12.47 15.92 9.55
CA GLY A 140 11.65 16.89 8.82
C GLY A 140 10.57 17.48 9.72
N ARG A 141 10.44 18.81 9.74
CA ARG A 141 9.37 19.51 10.48
C ARG A 141 8.39 20.14 9.51
N CYS A 142 7.11 19.83 9.65
CA CYS A 142 6.06 20.48 8.88
C CYS A 142 5.96 21.98 9.28
N PRO A 143 6.00 22.92 8.32
CA PRO A 143 5.92 24.36 8.61
C PRO A 143 4.51 24.81 9.01
N GLU A 144 3.47 24.01 8.75
CA GLU A 144 2.08 24.37 9.04
C GLU A 144 1.59 23.81 10.38
N CYS A 145 1.52 22.47 10.53
CA CYS A 145 1.08 21.86 11.78
C CYS A 145 2.20 21.65 12.82
N GLY A 146 3.46 21.86 12.44
CA GLY A 146 4.60 21.68 13.34
C GLY A 146 4.97 20.22 13.63
N SER A 147 4.29 19.23 13.02
CA SER A 147 4.60 17.81 13.20
C SER A 147 6.04 17.49 12.80
N VAL A 148 6.73 16.75 13.66
CA VAL A 148 8.09 16.28 13.45
C VAL A 148 8.07 14.83 12.98
N TYR A 149 8.72 14.59 11.84
CA TYR A 149 8.95 13.28 11.26
C TYR A 149 10.43 12.93 11.39
N LYS A 150 10.72 11.67 11.72
CA LYS A 150 12.09 11.16 11.79
C LYS A 150 12.25 9.92 10.94
N MET A 151 13.21 9.96 10.03
CA MET A 151 13.59 8.83 9.20
C MET A 151 14.39 7.81 10.01
N GLU A 152 13.99 6.55 9.90
CA GLU A 152 14.69 5.37 10.40
C GLU A 152 15.15 4.54 9.20
N TYR A 153 16.46 4.44 8.99
CA TYR A 153 17.02 3.62 7.92
C TYR A 153 17.02 2.14 8.33
N VAL A 154 16.34 1.31 7.55
CA VAL A 154 16.17 -0.15 7.78
C VAL A 154 16.89 -0.97 6.69
N GLY A 155 17.54 -0.31 5.73
CA GLY A 155 18.26 -0.95 4.62
C GLY A 155 19.61 -1.58 5.03
N PRO A 156 20.22 -2.36 4.12
CA PRO A 156 21.60 -2.84 4.28
C PRO A 156 22.60 -1.67 4.41
N GLN A 157 23.59 -1.77 5.29
CA GLN A 157 24.54 -0.67 5.57
C GLN A 157 25.51 -0.34 4.42
N ASP A 158 25.62 -1.26 3.45
CA ASP A 158 26.56 -1.20 2.33
C ASP A 158 25.74 -1.09 1.04
N ASP A 159 25.00 0.01 0.93
CA ASP A 159 24.33 0.41 -0.29
C ASP A 159 25.39 0.94 -1.26
N GLY A 160 25.74 0.14 -2.27
CA GLY A 160 26.62 0.50 -3.39
C GLY A 160 26.08 1.62 -4.30
N HIS A 161 25.25 2.50 -3.74
CA HIS A 161 24.85 3.78 -4.32
C HIS A 161 25.79 4.91 -3.90
N HIS A 162 26.93 4.57 -3.29
CA HIS A 162 28.08 5.47 -3.13
C HIS A 162 28.86 5.75 -4.43
N ASP A 163 28.36 5.29 -5.58
CA ASP A 163 28.96 5.61 -6.87
C ASP A 163 28.26 6.83 -7.47
N ASP A 164 28.94 7.98 -7.31
CA ASP A 164 29.00 9.11 -8.23
C ASP A 164 29.42 8.69 -9.67
N ASP A 165 29.01 7.52 -10.17
CA ASP A 165 29.29 7.06 -11.53
C ASP A 165 28.20 7.53 -12.48
N HIS A 166 28.27 8.83 -12.77
CA HIS A 166 27.78 9.37 -14.03
C HIS A 166 28.43 8.58 -15.17
N HIS A 167 27.59 7.94 -16.00
CA HIS A 167 28.01 7.37 -17.27
C HIS A 167 28.87 8.39 -18.05
N ASP A 168 30.17 8.12 -18.17
CA ASP A 168 31.07 8.76 -19.13
C ASP A 168 30.66 8.32 -20.53
N ASP A 169 29.67 9.01 -21.10
CA ASP A 169 29.34 8.93 -22.51
C ASP A 169 30.12 9.97 -23.34
N GLY A 170 31.38 10.28 -22.98
CA GLY A 170 32.39 10.83 -23.89
C GLY A 170 31.99 12.09 -24.68
N LEU A 171 30.94 12.79 -24.24
CA LEU A 171 30.40 13.98 -24.88
C LEU A 171 30.63 15.14 -23.93
N ASP A 172 31.63 15.94 -24.32
CA ASP A 172 31.98 17.26 -23.83
C ASP A 172 30.75 18.14 -23.56
N HIS A 173 30.20 18.00 -22.36
CA HIS A 173 29.26 18.93 -21.76
C HIS A 173 29.95 19.55 -20.55
N GLY A 174 30.81 20.54 -20.84
CA GLY A 174 31.52 21.40 -19.90
C GLY A 174 30.63 22.28 -19.01
N TYR A 175 29.60 21.71 -18.40
CA TYR A 175 28.93 22.25 -17.23
C TYR A 175 29.01 21.20 -16.14
N ALA A 176 30.15 21.17 -15.46
CA ALA A 176 30.21 20.62 -14.11
C ALA A 176 29.12 21.35 -13.31
N HIS A 177 27.99 20.68 -13.06
CA HIS A 177 27.11 21.10 -12.00
C HIS A 177 27.98 21.09 -10.74
N PRO A 178 28.23 22.25 -10.11
CA PRO A 178 28.79 22.24 -8.77
C PRO A 178 27.85 21.34 -7.97
N LEU A 179 28.39 20.36 -7.25
CA LEU A 179 27.72 19.78 -6.10
C LEU A 179 27.20 20.97 -5.30
N LEU A 180 25.92 21.29 -5.49
CA LEU A 180 25.27 22.35 -4.77
C LEU A 180 25.21 21.80 -3.36
N GLU A 181 26.17 22.19 -2.51
CA GLU A 181 26.02 22.07 -1.07
C GLU A 181 24.57 22.46 -0.77
N GLU A 182 23.79 21.52 -0.22
CA GLU A 182 22.37 21.78 0.02
C GLU A 182 22.26 23.13 0.72
N PRO A 183 21.42 24.05 0.20
CA PRO A 183 21.36 25.41 0.73
C PRO A 183 21.13 25.34 2.22
N LYS A 184 22.06 25.93 2.99
CA LYS A 184 22.05 25.87 4.45
C LYS A 184 20.69 26.31 4.96
N THR A 185 20.01 25.41 5.65
CA THR A 185 18.71 25.69 6.25
C THR A 185 18.91 26.26 7.65
N PHE A 186 17.86 26.85 8.23
CA PHE A 186 17.94 27.37 9.60
C PHE A 186 18.35 26.29 10.62
N ALA A 187 18.07 25.01 10.32
CA ALA A 187 18.46 23.88 11.17
C ALA A 187 19.99 23.71 11.29
N ASP A 188 20.76 24.06 10.26
CA ASP A 188 22.23 23.94 10.26
C ASP A 188 22.91 24.95 11.21
N PHE A 189 22.18 26.00 11.60
CA PHE A 189 22.65 27.03 12.53
C PHE A 189 22.19 26.79 13.99
N VAL A 190 21.39 25.74 14.23
CA VAL A 190 20.96 25.37 15.59
C VAL A 190 22.12 24.65 16.27
N LYS A 191 22.53 25.13 17.45
CA LYS A 191 23.65 24.50 18.16
C LYS A 191 23.30 23.07 18.57
N PRO A 192 24.28 22.14 18.62
CA PRO A 192 24.03 20.74 18.97
C PRO A 192 23.33 20.55 20.32
N GLU A 193 23.51 21.47 21.27
CA GLU A 193 22.89 21.39 22.59
C GLU A 193 21.37 21.63 22.58
N TYR A 194 20.81 22.14 21.47
CA TYR A 194 19.38 22.41 21.28
C TYR A 194 18.68 21.42 20.34
N ARG A 195 19.41 20.39 19.86
CA ARG A 195 18.89 19.37 18.94
C ARG A 195 18.17 18.24 19.66
#